data_AF-A0A3D0LRT0-F1
#
_entry.id   AF-A0A3D0LRT0-F1
#
_cell.length_a   1.000
_cell.length_b   1.000
_cell.length_c   1.000
_cell.angle_alpha   90.00
_cell.angle_beta   90.00
_cell.angle_gamma   90.00
#
_symmetry.space_group_name_H-M   'P 1'
#
loop_
_entity.id
_entity.type
_entity.pdbx_description
1 polymer ?
#
loop_
_entity_poly.entity_id
_entity_poly.type
_entity_poly.pdbx_seq_one_letter_code
_entity_poly.pdbx_strand_id
1 'polypeptide(L)'
;GGADYGRNAALFAKQYRLDGVDFDIEDTAAFENGAATPWIVAAVQAAKDVFPEAIISHAPQAPYFMTAYASNYLQIEAQVGSLIDFYNIQFYNQGGAAYAAYDSLFLQADGWASGTAVKEIHASGIPLEKIVIGKPVTPQDAANTGYVAPDALAGFLQQGIAAGLRPAGVMGWQWLSDKTQYNGTWSHTLAAPFNH
;
A
#
# COMPACT_ATOMS: atom_id res chain seq x y z
N GLY A 1 -18.43 3.12 -15.10
CA GLY A 1 -17.17 2.33 -15.20
C GLY A 1 -16.09 2.96 -14.35
N GLY A 2 -14.81 2.57 -14.50
CA GLY A 2 -13.71 3.14 -13.71
C GLY A 2 -13.63 4.66 -13.80
N ALA A 3 -13.78 5.22 -15.00
CA ALA A 3 -13.78 6.67 -15.20
C ALA A 3 -14.86 7.42 -14.40
N ASP A 4 -16.09 6.90 -14.34
CA ASP A 4 -17.16 7.55 -13.57
C ASP A 4 -16.89 7.47 -12.07
N TYR A 5 -16.35 6.34 -11.61
CA TYR A 5 -15.97 6.16 -10.21
C TYR A 5 -14.89 7.16 -9.80
N GLY A 6 -13.78 7.20 -10.53
CA GLY A 6 -12.66 8.10 -10.24
C GLY A 6 -13.07 9.57 -10.29
N ARG A 7 -13.83 9.97 -11.32
CA ARG A 7 -14.35 11.34 -11.44
C ARG A 7 -15.23 11.72 -10.25
N ASN A 8 -16.17 10.87 -9.87
CA ASN A 8 -17.10 11.17 -8.78
C ASN A 8 -16.39 11.21 -7.42
N ALA A 9 -15.42 10.31 -7.19
CA ALA A 9 -14.60 10.32 -5.99
C ALA A 9 -13.79 11.61 -5.87
N ALA A 10 -13.14 12.05 -6.94
CA ALA A 10 -12.37 13.29 -6.96
C ALA A 10 -13.26 14.55 -6.81
N LEU A 11 -14.43 14.58 -7.46
CA LEU A 11 -15.40 15.67 -7.28
C LEU A 11 -15.91 15.73 -5.84
N PHE A 12 -16.17 14.57 -5.22
CA PHE A 12 -16.51 14.49 -3.81
C PHE A 12 -15.39 15.05 -2.94
N ALA A 13 -14.14 14.60 -3.13
CA ALA A 13 -12.99 15.11 -2.40
C ALA A 13 -12.88 16.64 -2.50
N LYS A 14 -12.99 17.18 -3.71
CA LYS A 14 -12.97 18.62 -3.97
C LYS A 14 -14.12 19.37 -3.31
N GLN A 15 -15.35 18.85 -3.40
CA GLN A 15 -16.54 19.44 -2.78
C GLN A 15 -16.39 19.57 -1.26
N TYR A 16 -15.80 18.56 -0.63
CA TYR A 16 -15.62 18.51 0.82
C TYR A 16 -14.25 19.02 1.29
N ARG A 17 -13.44 19.59 0.38
CA ARG A 17 -12.11 20.15 0.65
C ARG A 17 -11.15 19.11 1.28
N LEU A 18 -11.22 17.87 0.80
CA LEU A 18 -10.19 16.87 1.03
C LEU A 18 -9.05 17.08 0.03
N ASP A 19 -7.85 16.66 0.41
CA ASP A 19 -6.65 16.82 -0.42
C ASP A 19 -6.55 15.78 -1.54
N GLY A 20 -7.37 14.73 -1.53
CA GLY A 20 -7.17 13.60 -2.41
C GLY A 20 -8.14 12.44 -2.25
N VAL A 21 -7.79 11.32 -2.87
CA VAL A 21 -8.54 10.06 -2.86
C VAL A 21 -7.56 8.90 -2.67
N ASP A 22 -7.89 8.00 -1.74
CA ASP A 22 -7.27 6.68 -1.65
C ASP A 22 -8.18 5.64 -2.31
N PHE A 23 -7.68 4.95 -3.33
CA PHE A 23 -8.39 3.89 -4.02
C PHE A 23 -8.05 2.52 -3.41
N ASP A 24 -8.79 2.14 -2.39
CA ASP A 24 -8.73 0.83 -1.75
C ASP A 24 -9.59 -0.21 -2.51
N ILE A 25 -9.02 -0.76 -3.59
CA ILE A 25 -9.69 -1.69 -4.50
C ILE A 25 -9.15 -3.10 -4.29
N GLU A 26 -9.97 -3.95 -3.67
CA GLU A 26 -9.61 -5.33 -3.28
C GLU A 26 -10.42 -6.42 -4.02
N ASP A 27 -10.87 -6.15 -5.24
CA ASP A 27 -11.57 -7.14 -6.07
C ASP A 27 -10.58 -8.12 -6.72
N THR A 28 -10.12 -9.11 -5.94
CA THR A 28 -9.17 -10.13 -6.41
C THR A 28 -9.64 -10.81 -7.69
N ALA A 29 -10.95 -11.04 -7.88
CA ALA A 29 -11.47 -11.66 -9.09
C ALA A 29 -11.21 -10.80 -10.34
N ALA A 30 -11.29 -9.47 -10.21
CA ALA A 30 -10.92 -8.54 -11.27
C ALA A 30 -9.41 -8.52 -11.55
N PHE A 31 -8.56 -8.77 -10.55
CA PHE A 31 -7.13 -8.95 -10.75
C PHE A 31 -6.83 -10.26 -11.50
N GLU A 32 -7.51 -11.35 -11.12
CA GLU A 32 -7.37 -12.68 -11.74
C GLU A 32 -7.84 -12.70 -13.20
N ASN A 33 -8.97 -12.07 -13.50
CA ASN A 33 -9.54 -12.08 -14.85
C ASN A 33 -9.04 -10.93 -15.76
N GLY A 34 -8.22 -10.02 -15.22
CA GLY A 34 -7.60 -8.92 -15.97
C GLY A 34 -8.45 -7.65 -16.11
N ALA A 35 -9.62 -7.58 -15.47
CA ALA A 35 -10.49 -6.40 -15.53
C ALA A 35 -10.00 -5.22 -14.66
N ALA A 36 -9.19 -5.47 -13.63
CA ALA A 36 -8.80 -4.44 -12.67
C ALA A 36 -7.93 -3.33 -13.29
N THR A 37 -6.90 -3.66 -14.08
CA THR A 37 -5.97 -2.68 -14.68
C THR A 37 -6.67 -1.63 -15.54
N PRO A 38 -7.44 -1.98 -16.59
CA PRO A 38 -8.10 -0.97 -17.41
C PRO A 38 -9.12 -0.14 -16.62
N TRP A 39 -9.76 -0.74 -15.61
CA TRP A 39 -10.70 -0.02 -14.74
C TRP A 39 -9.97 1.02 -13.86
N ILE A 40 -8.88 0.62 -13.21
CA ILE A 40 -8.08 1.48 -12.33
C ILE A 40 -7.43 2.62 -13.13
N VAL A 41 -6.84 2.31 -14.28
CA VAL A 41 -6.26 3.31 -15.20
C VAL A 41 -7.29 4.39 -15.55
N ALA A 42 -8.51 3.97 -15.93
CA ALA A 42 -9.58 4.91 -16.25
C ALA A 42 -10.03 5.74 -15.03
N ALA A 43 -10.06 5.14 -13.83
CA ALA A 43 -10.41 5.85 -12.59
C ALA A 43 -9.37 6.93 -12.25
N VAL A 44 -8.08 6.60 -12.27
CA VAL A 44 -6.99 7.54 -11.94
C VAL A 44 -6.97 8.71 -12.92
N GLN A 45 -7.05 8.43 -14.22
CA GLN A 45 -7.09 9.47 -15.25
C GLN A 45 -8.29 10.41 -15.05
N ALA A 46 -9.50 9.85 -14.89
CA ALA A 46 -10.70 10.66 -14.72
C ALA A 46 -10.74 11.45 -13.40
N ALA A 47 -10.10 10.95 -12.35
CA ALA A 47 -9.92 11.67 -11.09
C ALA A 47 -9.01 12.89 -11.29
N LYS A 48 -7.83 12.69 -11.88
CA LYS A 48 -6.87 13.78 -12.16
C LYS A 48 -7.39 14.78 -13.18
N ASP A 49 -8.26 14.37 -14.11
CA ASP A 49 -8.88 15.30 -15.08
C ASP A 49 -9.71 16.40 -14.40
N VAL A 50 -10.39 16.08 -13.29
CA VAL A 50 -11.30 17.02 -12.58
C VAL A 50 -10.67 17.63 -11.33
N PHE A 51 -9.62 17.00 -10.81
CA PHE A 51 -8.85 17.45 -9.65
C PHE A 51 -7.34 17.16 -9.86
N PRO A 52 -6.65 17.92 -10.74
CA PRO A 52 -5.25 17.66 -11.11
C PRO A 52 -4.27 17.62 -9.93
N GLU A 53 -4.52 18.44 -8.92
CA GLU A 53 -3.72 18.60 -7.72
C GLU A 53 -4.05 17.57 -6.60
N ALA A 54 -5.05 16.70 -6.81
CA ALA A 54 -5.43 15.69 -5.83
C ALA A 54 -4.25 14.78 -5.48
N ILE A 55 -4.05 14.46 -4.21
CA ILE A 55 -3.21 13.33 -3.80
C ILE A 55 -3.97 12.05 -4.17
N ILE A 56 -3.37 11.19 -4.99
CA ILE A 56 -3.93 9.90 -5.35
C ILE A 56 -3.06 8.81 -4.73
N SER A 57 -3.62 8.09 -3.78
CA SER A 57 -3.02 6.87 -3.26
C SER A 57 -3.88 5.66 -3.57
N HIS A 58 -3.30 4.48 -3.41
CA HIS A 58 -4.00 3.22 -3.49
C HIS A 58 -3.60 2.36 -2.30
N ALA A 59 -4.45 1.44 -1.87
CA ALA A 59 -4.14 0.49 -0.80
C ALA A 59 -4.11 -0.97 -1.29
N PRO A 60 -3.23 -1.33 -2.26
CA PRO A 60 -3.21 -2.69 -2.80
C PRO A 60 -2.79 -3.72 -1.76
N GLN A 61 -3.37 -4.91 -1.82
CA GLN A 61 -2.78 -6.08 -1.19
C GLN A 61 -1.43 -6.40 -1.85
N ALA A 62 -0.41 -6.76 -1.06
CA ALA A 62 0.94 -7.05 -1.59
C ALA A 62 0.95 -8.06 -2.78
N PRO A 63 0.11 -9.12 -2.80
CA PRO A 63 0.02 -10.02 -3.94
C PRO A 63 -0.40 -9.38 -5.27
N TYR A 64 -1.04 -8.22 -5.28
CA TYR A 64 -1.40 -7.53 -6.52
C TYR A 64 -0.20 -6.96 -7.28
N PHE A 65 1.02 -7.10 -6.75
CA PHE A 65 2.27 -6.84 -7.46
C PHE A 65 2.85 -8.09 -8.14
N MET A 66 2.26 -9.27 -7.94
CA MET A 66 2.69 -10.51 -8.60
C MET A 66 2.32 -10.50 -10.08
N THR A 67 3.23 -10.94 -10.94
CA THR A 67 2.96 -11.16 -12.37
C THR A 67 2.07 -12.37 -12.64
N ALA A 68 1.70 -13.13 -11.61
CA ALA A 68 0.78 -14.27 -11.71
C ALA A 68 -0.67 -13.82 -11.93
N TYR A 69 -1.04 -12.62 -11.50
CA TYR A 69 -2.35 -12.04 -11.80
C TYR A 69 -2.37 -11.43 -13.21
N ALA A 70 -3.49 -11.60 -13.91
CA ALA A 70 -3.68 -11.05 -15.25
C ALA A 70 -3.65 -9.51 -15.26
N SER A 71 -4.20 -8.90 -14.21
CA SER A 71 -4.00 -7.50 -13.85
C SER A 71 -3.07 -7.39 -12.65
N ASN A 72 -2.21 -6.38 -12.60
CA ASN A 72 -1.34 -6.14 -11.45
C ASN A 72 -0.89 -4.68 -11.38
N TYR A 73 -0.37 -4.27 -10.22
CA TYR A 73 0.08 -2.90 -10.01
C TYR A 73 1.34 -2.53 -10.78
N LEU A 74 2.11 -3.49 -11.30
CA LEU A 74 3.22 -3.19 -12.20
C LEU A 74 2.70 -2.64 -13.54
N GLN A 75 1.63 -3.23 -14.08
CA GLN A 75 0.96 -2.73 -15.29
C GLN A 75 0.28 -1.38 -15.07
N ILE A 76 -0.27 -1.15 -13.87
CA ILE A 76 -0.90 0.13 -13.49
C ILE A 76 0.16 1.22 -13.36
N GLU A 77 1.28 0.97 -12.66
CA GLU A 77 2.41 1.89 -12.55
C GLU A 77 2.95 2.26 -13.94
N ALA A 78 3.11 1.28 -14.83
CA ALA A 78 3.59 1.52 -16.19
C ALA A 78 2.67 2.43 -17.03
N GLN A 79 1.36 2.46 -16.76
CA GLN A 79 0.38 3.21 -17.55
C GLN A 79 0.02 4.57 -16.95
N VAL A 80 -0.14 4.64 -15.63
CA VAL A 80 -0.62 5.82 -14.91
C VAL A 80 0.15 6.10 -13.62
N GLY A 81 1.30 5.44 -13.41
CA GLY A 81 2.11 5.60 -12.21
C GLY A 81 2.50 7.05 -11.93
N SER A 82 2.77 7.86 -12.97
CA SER A 82 3.08 9.28 -12.82
C SER A 82 1.92 10.12 -12.26
N LEU A 83 0.71 9.58 -12.21
CA LEU A 83 -0.48 10.21 -11.66
C LEU A 83 -0.82 9.70 -10.24
N ILE A 84 -0.09 8.70 -9.74
CA ILE A 84 -0.29 8.10 -8.43
C ILE A 84 0.86 8.54 -7.54
N ASP A 85 0.56 9.07 -6.36
CA ASP A 85 1.53 9.60 -5.42
C ASP A 85 2.22 8.46 -4.65
N PHE A 86 1.47 7.50 -4.11
CA PHE A 86 2.04 6.35 -3.39
C PHE A 86 1.04 5.19 -3.21
N TYR A 87 1.56 4.05 -2.77
CA TYR A 87 0.84 2.80 -2.51
C TYR A 87 0.93 2.44 -1.02
N ASN A 88 -0.19 2.49 -0.32
CA ASN A 88 -0.40 1.93 1.03
C ASN A 88 -0.47 0.40 0.96
N ILE A 89 0.64 -0.25 0.62
CA ILE A 89 0.67 -1.71 0.35
C ILE A 89 0.33 -2.48 1.62
N GLN A 90 -0.72 -3.29 1.57
CA GLN A 90 -1.18 -4.08 2.70
C GLN A 90 -0.33 -5.36 2.84
N PHE A 91 0.66 -5.33 3.75
CA PHE A 91 1.51 -6.48 4.10
C PHE A 91 0.89 -7.33 5.21
N TYR A 92 -0.39 -7.67 5.08
CA TYR A 92 -1.17 -8.44 6.05
C TYR A 92 -2.38 -9.11 5.38
N ASN A 93 -3.04 -10.01 6.10
CA ASN A 93 -4.21 -10.78 5.64
C ASN A 93 -3.98 -11.75 4.46
N GLN A 94 -2.74 -12.11 4.15
CA GLN A 94 -2.42 -12.96 3.00
C GLN A 94 -2.22 -14.44 3.33
N GLY A 95 -2.85 -14.94 4.41
CA GLY A 95 -2.84 -16.35 4.78
C GLY A 95 -1.41 -16.86 5.01
N GLY A 96 -0.92 -17.73 4.12
CA GLY A 96 0.43 -18.30 4.24
C GLY A 96 1.59 -17.32 4.02
N ALA A 97 1.34 -16.11 3.50
CA ALA A 97 2.32 -15.04 3.34
C ALA A 97 2.10 -13.99 4.45
N ALA A 98 2.88 -14.03 5.52
CA ALA A 98 2.62 -13.19 6.69
C ALA A 98 3.36 -11.85 6.64
N TYR A 99 4.52 -11.77 5.98
CA TYR A 99 5.39 -10.58 6.02
C TYR A 99 5.73 -10.14 7.46
N ALA A 100 5.81 -11.09 8.40
CA ALA A 100 5.91 -10.81 9.84
C ALA A 100 7.35 -10.79 10.38
N ALA A 101 8.35 -10.98 9.52
CA ALA A 101 9.77 -10.90 9.83
C ALA A 101 10.46 -9.90 8.89
N TYR A 102 11.63 -9.40 9.29
CA TYR A 102 12.43 -8.50 8.44
C TYR A 102 12.66 -9.11 7.05
N ASP A 103 13.13 -10.35 6.97
CA ASP A 103 13.42 -11.02 5.70
C ASP A 103 12.18 -11.11 4.82
N SER A 104 11.02 -11.51 5.38
CA SER A 104 9.78 -11.67 4.62
C SER A 104 9.14 -10.35 4.22
N LEU A 105 9.35 -9.28 4.98
CA LEU A 105 8.83 -7.95 4.65
C LEU A 105 9.74 -7.19 3.66
N PHE A 106 11.06 -7.22 3.87
CA PHE A 106 11.99 -6.38 3.13
C PHE A 106 12.72 -7.09 1.99
N LEU A 107 13.09 -8.36 2.16
CA LEU A 107 14.07 -8.99 1.26
C LEU A 107 13.44 -9.98 0.28
N GLN A 108 12.60 -10.89 0.77
CA GLN A 108 11.99 -11.95 -0.02
C GLN A 108 10.69 -12.41 0.64
N ALA A 109 9.56 -12.27 -0.04
CA ALA A 109 8.25 -12.61 0.52
C ALA A 109 8.15 -14.09 0.91
N ASP A 110 7.40 -14.36 1.99
CA ASP A 110 7.10 -15.70 2.47
C ASP A 110 5.82 -16.28 1.83
N GLY A 111 5.62 -17.58 2.01
CA GLY A 111 4.41 -18.26 1.57
C GLY A 111 4.24 -18.27 0.05
N TRP A 112 3.01 -17.97 -0.39
CA TRP A 112 2.61 -18.07 -1.80
C TRP A 112 2.84 -16.76 -2.59
N ALA A 113 3.07 -15.65 -1.90
CA ALA A 113 3.14 -14.32 -2.50
C ALA A 113 4.57 -13.94 -2.91
N SER A 114 5.31 -14.86 -3.52
CA SER A 114 6.70 -14.59 -3.94
C SER A 114 6.79 -13.37 -4.87
N GLY A 115 7.83 -12.54 -4.70
CA GLY A 115 8.06 -11.35 -5.52
C GLY A 115 7.44 -10.07 -4.97
N THR A 116 6.91 -10.09 -3.75
CA THR A 116 6.14 -8.97 -3.19
C THR A 116 6.75 -8.35 -1.92
N ALA A 117 7.94 -8.78 -1.46
CA ALA A 117 8.65 -8.04 -0.43
C ALA A 117 9.11 -6.67 -0.97
N VAL A 118 9.41 -5.71 -0.08
CA VAL A 118 9.77 -4.33 -0.47
C VAL A 118 10.87 -4.30 -1.54
N LYS A 119 11.95 -5.06 -1.37
CA LYS A 119 13.04 -5.16 -2.35
C LYS A 119 12.58 -5.77 -3.67
N GLU A 120 11.72 -6.78 -3.63
CA GLU A 120 11.24 -7.47 -4.83
C GLU A 120 10.28 -6.59 -5.64
N ILE A 121 9.35 -5.90 -4.97
CA ILE A 121 8.46 -4.91 -5.57
C ILE A 121 9.28 -3.79 -6.20
N HIS A 122 10.29 -3.28 -5.48
CA HIS A 122 11.17 -2.24 -6.00
C HIS A 122 11.95 -2.72 -7.24
N ALA A 123 12.55 -3.92 -7.17
CA ALA A 123 13.26 -4.51 -8.30
C ALA A 123 12.37 -4.77 -9.52
N SER A 124 11.06 -4.89 -9.31
CA SER A 124 10.04 -5.06 -10.36
C SER A 124 9.58 -3.74 -10.99
N GLY A 125 10.10 -2.59 -10.54
CA GLY A 125 9.93 -1.28 -11.18
C GLY A 125 9.11 -0.26 -10.38
N ILE A 126 8.68 -0.57 -9.16
CA ILE A 126 8.01 0.42 -8.30
C ILE A 126 9.07 1.26 -7.56
N PRO A 127 9.02 2.60 -7.64
CA PRO A 127 9.95 3.45 -6.87
C PRO A 127 9.75 3.29 -5.36
N LEU A 128 10.85 3.25 -4.59
CA LEU A 128 10.81 3.11 -3.12
C LEU A 128 10.03 4.25 -2.46
N GLU A 129 10.14 5.45 -3.01
CA GLU A 129 9.42 6.66 -2.60
C GLU A 129 7.90 6.60 -2.84
N LYS A 130 7.40 5.55 -3.49
CA LYS A 130 5.97 5.26 -3.64
C LYS A 130 5.51 4.08 -2.78
N ILE A 131 6.42 3.35 -2.13
CA ILE A 131 6.07 2.19 -1.32
C ILE A 131 5.82 2.64 0.12
N VAL A 132 4.57 2.54 0.59
CA VAL A 132 4.20 2.72 2.00
C VAL A 132 3.92 1.34 2.60
N ILE A 133 4.59 1.01 3.70
CA ILE A 133 4.43 -0.28 4.38
C ILE A 133 3.14 -0.25 5.23
N GLY A 134 2.09 -0.92 4.78
CA GLY A 134 0.84 -1.09 5.50
C GLY A 134 0.88 -2.25 6.49
N LYS A 135 0.58 -1.99 7.76
CA LYS A 135 0.51 -2.99 8.82
C LYS A 135 -0.69 -2.77 9.74
N PRO A 136 -1.26 -3.86 10.31
CA PRO A 136 -2.29 -3.72 11.33
C PRO A 136 -1.67 -3.12 12.59
N VAL A 137 -2.40 -2.21 13.23
CA VAL A 137 -1.95 -1.53 14.45
C VAL A 137 -1.95 -2.51 15.61
N THR A 138 -3.01 -3.29 15.76
CA THR A 138 -3.16 -4.36 16.76
C THR A 138 -3.35 -5.71 16.08
N PRO A 139 -3.16 -6.84 16.79
CA PRO A 139 -3.46 -8.16 16.24
C PRO A 139 -4.91 -8.30 15.75
N GLN A 140 -5.86 -7.60 16.36
CA GLN A 140 -7.29 -7.65 16.04
C GLN A 140 -7.66 -6.85 14.80
N ASP A 141 -6.78 -5.97 14.33
CA ASP A 141 -7.00 -5.21 13.09
C ASP A 141 -6.68 -6.05 11.84
N ALA A 142 -6.10 -7.25 12.01
CA ALA A 142 -5.92 -8.23 10.95
C ALA A 142 -6.92 -9.39 11.09
N ALA A 143 -7.40 -9.90 9.96
CA ALA A 143 -8.27 -11.06 9.89
C ALA A 143 -7.52 -12.40 10.02
N ASN A 144 -6.24 -12.47 9.60
CA ASN A 144 -5.48 -13.72 9.70
C ASN A 144 -4.01 -13.54 10.10
N THR A 145 -3.22 -12.76 9.36
CA THR A 145 -1.75 -12.74 9.49
C THR A 145 -1.19 -11.34 9.27
N GLY A 146 0.06 -11.15 9.69
CA GLY A 146 0.87 -9.99 9.32
C GLY A 146 1.02 -8.90 10.38
N TYR A 147 0.45 -9.09 11.57
CA TYR A 147 0.79 -8.26 12.72
C TYR A 147 2.28 -8.39 13.10
N VAL A 148 2.88 -7.25 13.41
CA VAL A 148 4.25 -7.12 13.92
C VAL A 148 4.21 -6.12 15.08
N ALA A 149 4.84 -6.44 16.20
CA ALA A 149 4.91 -5.52 17.33
C ALA A 149 5.63 -4.20 16.93
N PRO A 150 5.21 -3.03 17.45
CA PRO A 150 5.72 -1.73 17.00
C PRO A 150 7.25 -1.60 17.05
N ASP A 151 7.88 -2.03 18.15
CA ASP A 151 9.34 -1.97 18.29
C ASP A 151 10.07 -2.87 17.29
N ALA A 152 9.53 -4.05 17.01
CA ALA A 152 10.10 -4.96 16.02
C ALA A 152 9.97 -4.37 14.61
N LEU A 153 8.81 -3.80 14.28
CA LEU A 153 8.60 -3.14 12.99
C LEU A 153 9.48 -1.90 12.83
N ALA A 154 9.68 -1.11 13.89
CA ALA A 154 10.65 -0.01 13.90
C ALA A 154 12.08 -0.51 13.62
N GLY A 155 12.48 -1.63 14.23
CA GLY A 155 13.76 -2.29 13.94
C GLY A 155 13.89 -2.73 12.48
N PHE A 156 12.82 -3.30 11.90
CA PHE A 156 12.80 -3.70 10.49
C PHE A 156 12.98 -2.50 9.56
N LEU A 157 12.27 -1.39 9.84
CA LEU A 157 12.37 -0.13 9.10
C LEU A 157 13.79 0.44 9.17
N GLN A 158 14.38 0.52 10.36
CA GLN A 158 15.76 0.99 10.53
C GLN A 158 16.75 0.16 9.72
N GLN A 159 16.63 -1.17 9.79
CA GLN A 159 17.49 -2.09 9.04
C GLN A 159 17.31 -1.94 7.52
N GLY A 160 16.07 -1.83 7.04
CA GLY A 160 15.75 -1.62 5.62
C GLY A 160 16.29 -0.30 5.09
N ILE A 161 16.06 0.80 5.83
CA ILE A 161 16.56 2.13 5.48
C ILE A 161 18.09 2.14 5.42
N ALA A 162 18.78 1.56 6.41
CA ALA A 162 20.23 1.46 6.43
C ALA A 162 20.79 0.61 5.26
N ALA A 163 20.00 -0.33 4.74
CA ALA A 163 20.33 -1.15 3.57
C ALA A 163 19.99 -0.48 2.23
N GLY A 164 19.52 0.77 2.22
CA GLY A 164 19.14 1.51 1.01
C GLY A 164 17.73 1.19 0.48
N LEU A 165 16.90 0.49 1.26
CA LEU A 165 15.51 0.15 0.92
C LEU A 165 14.52 1.07 1.63
N ARG A 166 14.79 2.39 1.67
CA ARG A 166 13.97 3.36 2.41
C ARG A 166 12.58 3.49 1.77
N PRO A 167 11.50 2.98 2.39
CA PRO A 167 10.14 3.18 1.86
C PRO A 167 9.72 4.64 2.02
N ALA A 168 8.63 5.02 1.33
CA ALA A 168 7.99 6.34 1.46
C ALA A 168 7.48 6.60 2.88
N GLY A 169 7.03 5.54 3.57
CA GLY A 169 6.48 5.65 4.92
C GLY A 169 5.85 4.37 5.42
N VAL A 170 4.98 4.51 6.42
CA VAL A 170 4.22 3.42 7.05
C VAL A 170 2.75 3.82 7.15
N MET A 171 1.86 2.87 6.86
CA MET A 171 0.41 3.00 7.04
C MET A 171 -0.05 2.04 8.14
N GLY A 172 -0.91 2.53 9.04
CA GLY A 172 -1.46 1.75 10.15
C GLY A 172 -2.96 1.54 10.01
N TRP A 173 -3.39 0.29 9.89
CA TRP A 173 -4.81 -0.09 9.99
C TRP A 173 -5.12 -0.51 11.44
N GLN A 174 -5.77 0.30 12.29
CA GLN A 174 -6.29 1.64 12.02
C GLN A 174 -6.04 2.65 13.15
N TRP A 175 -6.24 3.94 12.84
CA TRP A 175 -6.03 5.05 13.76
C TRP A 175 -6.73 4.90 15.12
N LEU A 176 -7.97 4.41 15.14
CA LEU A 176 -8.71 4.27 16.40
C LEU A 176 -8.06 3.25 17.33
N SER A 177 -7.45 2.20 16.78
CA SER A 177 -6.72 1.19 17.54
C SER A 177 -5.46 1.78 18.16
N ASP A 178 -4.71 2.61 17.43
CA ASP A 178 -3.54 3.32 18.00
C ASP A 178 -3.99 4.27 19.11
N LYS A 179 -5.01 5.08 18.85
CA LYS A 179 -5.51 6.07 19.80
C LYS A 179 -6.01 5.43 21.09
N THR A 180 -6.80 4.36 21.01
CA THR A 180 -7.53 3.81 22.16
C THR A 180 -6.77 2.71 22.89
N GLN A 181 -5.94 1.93 22.19
CA GLN A 181 -5.23 0.80 22.78
C GLN A 181 -3.77 1.13 23.08
N TYR A 182 -3.15 1.99 22.26
CA TYR A 182 -1.74 2.36 22.39
C TYR A 182 -1.52 3.84 22.74
N ASN A 183 -2.57 4.65 22.88
CA ASN A 183 -2.49 6.08 23.17
C ASN A 183 -1.53 6.84 22.22
N GLY A 184 -1.55 6.49 20.92
CA GLY A 184 -0.69 7.12 19.90
C GLY A 184 0.75 6.61 19.85
N THR A 185 1.13 5.67 20.72
CA THR A 185 2.53 5.19 20.75
C THR A 185 2.93 4.37 19.53
N TRP A 186 1.97 3.74 18.83
CA TRP A 186 2.28 3.00 17.60
C TRP A 186 2.83 3.94 16.53
N SER A 187 2.12 5.04 16.24
CA SER A 187 2.53 6.02 15.25
C SER A 187 3.82 6.74 15.64
N HIS A 188 3.98 7.11 16.92
CA HIS A 188 5.24 7.71 17.40
C HIS A 188 6.45 6.79 17.22
N THR A 189 6.29 5.50 17.52
CA THR A 189 7.37 4.51 17.41
C THR A 189 7.80 4.33 15.96
N LEU A 190 6.84 4.24 15.04
CA LEU A 190 7.11 3.97 13.62
C LEU A 190 7.51 5.21 12.82
N ALA A 191 7.30 6.42 13.35
CA ALA A 191 7.85 7.64 12.78
C ALA A 191 9.37 7.77 13.03
N ALA A 192 9.88 7.24 14.14
CA ALA A 192 11.27 7.44 14.56
C ALA A 192 12.33 7.01 13.50
N PRO A 193 12.20 5.87 12.80
CA PRO A 193 13.15 5.46 11.76
C PRO A 193 13.33 6.45 10.60
N PHE A 194 12.37 7.35 10.35
CA PHE A 194 12.39 8.29 9.22
C PHE A 194 12.99 9.66 9.53
N ASN A 195 13.32 9.94 10.79
CA ASN A 195 13.83 11.25 11.24
C ASN A 195 15.36 11.43 11.06
N HIS A 196 16.01 10.49 10.39
CA HIS A 196 17.45 10.44 10.13
C HIS A 196 17.73 10.19 8.64
#